data_AF-A0A925P8B4-F1
#
_entry.id   AF-A0A925P8B4-F1
#
_cell.length_a   1.000
_cell.length_b   1.000
_cell.length_c   1.000
_cell.angle_alpha   90.00
_cell.angle_beta   90.00
_cell.angle_gamma   90.00
#
_symmetry.space_group_name_H-M   'P 1'
#
loop_
_entity.id
_entity.type
_entity.pdbx_description
1 polymer ?
#
loop_
_entity_poly.entity_id
_entity_poly.type
_entity_poly.pdbx_seq_one_letter_code
_entity_poly.pdbx_strand_id
1 'polypeptide(L)'
;MAYTEDRSVWFEGQGLWQHVPASDWENWAWQLKNRITKLEELERYMTLTPDERAGVLFASQKLALAITPYFFNLIDRDDPNCPIRLQMIPRSGETQLHAEEMLDSLGEDEHSPVPGLVHRYPDRVLFLVTDRCAAYCRYCTRSRLVSNAQDYNFHPEFEQGLRYIEAHPESRDVLLSGGDPLLLSDKKIEHLLSRLRAIKHVEFIRIGSRIPVFLPQRITPELC
;
A
#
# COMPACT_ATOMS: atom_id res chain seq x y z
N MET A 1 5.44 30.17 -5.78
CA MET A 1 5.25 30.66 -7.16
C MET A 1 3.80 30.44 -7.52
N ALA A 2 3.09 31.49 -7.94
CA ALA A 2 1.69 31.41 -8.34
C ALA A 2 1.61 30.66 -9.68
N TYR A 3 1.53 29.33 -9.60
CA TYR A 3 1.12 28.52 -10.73
C TYR A 3 -0.40 28.64 -10.85
N THR A 4 -0.86 29.00 -12.04
CA THR A 4 -2.26 28.85 -12.41
C THR A 4 -2.42 27.48 -13.04
N GLU A 5 -2.95 26.54 -12.27
CA GLU A 5 -3.21 25.18 -12.73
C GLU A 5 -4.33 25.15 -13.77
N ASP A 6 -4.10 24.42 -14.85
CA ASP A 6 -5.16 24.09 -15.80
C ASP A 6 -6.03 22.95 -15.24
N ARG A 7 -7.20 23.33 -14.73
CA ARG A 7 -8.18 22.39 -14.15
C ARG A 7 -8.89 21.52 -15.18
N SER A 8 -8.62 21.65 -16.48
CA SER A 8 -9.14 20.71 -17.49
C SER A 8 -8.27 19.46 -17.67
N VAL A 9 -6.99 19.55 -17.29
CA VAL A 9 -5.97 18.50 -17.49
C VAL A 9 -5.11 18.26 -16.24
N TRP A 10 -5.63 18.56 -15.04
CA TRP A 10 -4.87 18.47 -13.78
C TRP A 10 -4.25 17.09 -13.52
N PHE A 11 -4.92 16.03 -13.99
CA PHE A 11 -4.50 14.64 -13.83
C PHE A 11 -3.32 14.25 -14.74
N GLU A 12 -2.94 15.10 -15.70
CA GLU A 12 -1.86 14.83 -16.65
C GLU A 12 -0.50 15.27 -16.10
N GLY A 13 0.55 14.51 -16.49
CA GLY A 13 1.93 14.84 -16.18
C GLY A 13 2.18 15.03 -14.68
N GLN A 14 2.84 16.14 -14.33
CA GLN A 14 3.25 16.45 -12.96
C GLN A 14 2.21 17.29 -12.20
N GLY A 15 1.18 17.83 -12.86
CA GLY A 15 0.18 18.75 -12.30
C GLY A 15 0.77 19.76 -11.30
N LEU A 16 0.43 19.63 -10.01
CA LEU A 16 0.91 20.53 -8.94
C LEU A 16 2.45 20.51 -8.75
N TRP A 17 3.12 19.45 -9.21
CA TRP A 17 4.56 19.24 -9.10
C TRP A 17 5.34 19.57 -10.37
N GLN A 18 4.78 20.31 -11.31
CA GLN A 18 5.50 20.76 -12.53
C GLN A 18 6.82 21.54 -12.28
N HIS A 19 7.03 22.03 -11.07
CA HIS A 19 8.27 22.70 -10.65
C HIS A 19 9.37 21.70 -10.25
N VAL A 20 9.02 20.42 -10.08
CA VAL A 20 9.93 19.33 -9.77
C VAL A 20 10.59 18.87 -11.06
N PRO A 21 11.93 18.65 -11.10
CA PRO A 21 12.59 18.09 -12.26
C PRO A 21 11.96 16.76 -12.70
N ALA A 22 11.80 16.53 -14.00
CA ALA A 22 11.23 15.28 -14.52
C ALA A 22 11.99 14.03 -14.01
N SER A 23 13.31 14.13 -13.84
CA SER A 23 14.14 13.05 -13.28
C SER A 23 13.76 12.65 -11.85
N ASP A 24 13.30 13.61 -11.05
CA ASP A 24 12.82 13.35 -9.68
C ASP A 24 11.40 12.80 -9.70
N TRP A 25 10.54 13.33 -10.58
CA TRP A 25 9.17 12.84 -10.72
C TRP A 25 9.09 11.38 -11.18
N GLU A 26 9.93 11.00 -12.15
CA GLU A 26 10.05 9.62 -12.64
C GLU A 26 10.80 8.69 -11.66
N ASN A 27 11.37 9.23 -10.56
CA ASN A 27 12.04 8.44 -9.56
C ASN A 27 11.06 7.96 -8.48
N TRP A 28 10.80 6.65 -8.46
CA TRP A 28 9.88 6.05 -7.48
C TRP A 28 10.31 6.26 -6.02
N ALA A 29 11.61 6.34 -5.73
CA ALA A 29 12.10 6.62 -4.38
C ALA A 29 11.82 8.07 -3.97
N TRP A 30 11.90 9.01 -4.92
CA TRP A 30 11.50 10.40 -4.68
C TRP A 30 10.00 10.48 -4.39
N GLN A 31 9.16 9.81 -5.17
CA GLN A 31 7.70 9.76 -4.94
C GLN A 31 7.37 9.22 -3.53
N LEU A 32 8.05 8.16 -3.08
CA LEU A 32 7.85 7.61 -1.73
C LEU A 32 8.34 8.53 -0.61
N LYS A 33 9.47 9.23 -0.84
CA LYS A 33 10.04 10.18 0.12
C LYS A 33 9.16 11.42 0.28
N ASN A 34 8.47 11.83 -0.78
CA ASN A 34 7.65 13.05 -0.82
C ASN A 34 6.14 12.75 -0.71
N ARG A 35 5.78 11.62 -0.10
CA ARG A 35 4.36 11.32 0.17
C ARG A 35 3.76 12.39 1.08
N ILE A 36 2.52 12.74 0.77
CA ILE A 36 1.70 13.58 1.64
C ILE A 36 1.25 12.71 2.81
N THR A 37 1.68 13.07 4.02
CA THR A 37 1.47 12.28 5.24
C THR A 37 0.87 13.10 6.39
N LYS A 38 0.85 14.43 6.26
CA LYS A 38 0.37 15.34 7.32
C LYS A 38 -0.78 16.21 6.86
N LEU A 39 -1.55 16.69 7.84
CA LEU A 39 -2.69 17.59 7.62
C LEU A 39 -2.25 18.88 6.91
N GLU A 40 -1.16 19.49 7.35
CA GLU A 40 -0.67 20.76 6.80
C GLU A 40 -0.17 20.61 5.36
N GLU A 41 0.27 19.40 4.98
CA GLU A 41 0.65 19.09 3.61
C GLU A 41 -0.58 18.98 2.70
N LEU A 42 -1.66 18.33 3.18
CA LEU A 42 -2.94 18.28 2.45
C LEU A 42 -3.54 19.68 2.27
N GLU A 43 -3.62 20.47 3.35
CA GLU A 43 -4.23 21.80 3.35
C GLU A 43 -3.48 22.80 2.44
N ARG A 44 -2.21 22.52 2.07
CA ARG A 44 -1.48 23.30 1.06
C ARG A 44 -1.99 23.07 -0.36
N TYR A 45 -2.52 21.89 -0.66
CA TYR A 45 -2.86 21.49 -2.03
C TYR A 45 -4.36 21.40 -2.28
N MET A 46 -5.18 21.24 -1.23
CA MET A 46 -6.63 21.13 -1.36
C MET A 46 -7.36 21.69 -0.14
N THR A 47 -8.62 22.11 -0.34
CA THR A 47 -9.52 22.44 0.75
C THR A 47 -10.19 21.17 1.28
N LEU A 48 -9.94 20.87 2.56
CA LEU A 48 -10.57 19.75 3.24
C LEU A 48 -11.94 20.15 3.78
N THR A 49 -12.89 19.20 3.72
CA THR A 49 -14.15 19.34 4.46
C THR A 49 -13.90 19.18 5.97
N PRO A 50 -14.82 19.65 6.84
CA PRO A 50 -14.69 19.41 8.28
C PRO A 50 -14.57 17.92 8.64
N ASP A 51 -15.29 17.06 7.93
CA ASP A 51 -15.27 15.60 8.09
C ASP A 51 -13.90 15.00 7.76
N GLU A 52 -13.29 15.42 6.65
CA GLU A 52 -11.96 14.96 6.24
C GLU A 52 -10.88 15.45 7.19
N ARG A 53 -10.95 16.72 7.61
CA ARG A 53 -9.99 17.28 8.56
C ARG A 53 -10.02 16.52 9.89
N ALA A 54 -11.20 16.19 10.39
CA ALA A 54 -11.36 15.37 11.58
C ALA A 54 -10.80 13.95 11.39
N GLY A 55 -11.06 13.32 10.25
CA GLY A 55 -10.49 12.01 9.91
C GLY A 55 -8.96 12.00 9.85
N VAL A 56 -8.35 13.01 9.21
CA VAL A 56 -6.89 13.12 9.10
C VAL A 56 -6.23 13.24 10.46
N LEU A 57 -6.81 14.01 11.38
CA LEU A 57 -6.32 14.15 12.75
C LEU A 57 -6.36 12.81 13.53
N PHE A 58 -7.31 11.94 13.21
CA PHE A 58 -7.43 10.61 13.82
C PHE A 58 -6.58 9.53 13.12
N ALA A 59 -6.19 9.73 11.86
CA ALA A 59 -5.60 8.70 11.00
C ALA A 59 -4.40 7.97 11.64
N SER A 60 -3.55 8.67 12.40
CA SER A 60 -2.40 8.07 13.07
C SER A 60 -2.74 7.02 14.14
N GLN A 61 -4.01 6.93 14.56
CA GLN A 61 -4.49 5.97 15.57
C GLN A 61 -5.08 4.68 14.95
N LYS A 62 -5.39 4.67 13.65
CA LYS A 62 -6.05 3.54 12.98
C LYS A 62 -5.32 3.10 11.71
N LEU A 63 -5.06 4.03 10.81
CA LEU A 63 -4.35 3.79 9.55
C LEU A 63 -3.78 5.10 9.05
N ALA A 64 -2.45 5.20 9.02
CA ALA A 64 -1.77 6.46 8.72
C ALA A 64 -2.17 7.01 7.34
N LEU A 65 -2.16 8.34 7.21
CA LEU A 65 -2.24 9.00 5.92
C LEU A 65 -0.89 8.85 5.18
N ALA A 66 -0.95 8.36 3.94
CA ALA A 66 0.17 8.46 3.02
C ALA A 66 -0.35 8.38 1.58
N ILE A 67 0.03 9.33 0.73
CA ILE A 67 -0.34 9.38 -0.69
C ILE A 67 0.87 9.86 -1.48
N THR A 68 1.27 9.17 -2.55
CA THR A 68 2.36 9.62 -3.44
C THR A 68 1.96 10.91 -4.17
N PRO A 69 2.92 11.79 -4.50
CA PRO A 69 2.67 12.95 -5.35
C PRO A 69 1.92 12.58 -6.64
N TYR A 70 2.37 11.54 -7.34
CA TYR A 70 1.70 11.01 -8.53
C TYR A 70 0.23 10.70 -8.29
N PHE A 71 -0.08 9.89 -7.27
CA PHE A 71 -1.46 9.45 -7.06
C PHE A 71 -2.36 10.57 -6.51
N PHE A 72 -1.80 11.48 -5.72
CA PHE A 72 -2.53 12.68 -5.28
C PHE A 72 -2.91 13.57 -6.47
N ASN A 73 -2.06 13.67 -7.49
CA ASN A 73 -2.34 14.47 -8.67
C ASN A 73 -3.61 14.05 -9.42
N LEU A 74 -4.05 12.80 -9.26
CA LEU A 74 -5.27 12.27 -9.87
C LEU A 74 -6.54 12.70 -9.12
N ILE A 75 -6.44 13.20 -7.89
CA ILE A 75 -7.59 13.62 -7.08
C ILE A 75 -8.17 14.90 -7.68
N ASP A 76 -9.47 14.88 -7.97
CA ASP A 76 -10.22 16.11 -8.15
C ASP A 76 -10.42 16.77 -6.77
N ARG A 77 -9.73 17.89 -6.56
CA ARG A 77 -9.64 18.57 -5.26
C ARG A 77 -10.83 19.47 -4.98
N ASP A 78 -11.61 19.82 -6.00
CA ASP A 78 -12.82 20.64 -5.86
C ASP A 78 -14.08 19.80 -5.66
N ASP A 79 -14.01 18.49 -5.91
CA ASP A 79 -15.11 17.55 -5.69
C ASP A 79 -14.87 16.69 -4.42
N PRO A 80 -15.59 16.94 -3.31
CA PRO A 80 -15.56 16.07 -2.14
C PRO A 80 -16.04 14.64 -2.39
N ASN A 81 -16.75 14.38 -3.49
CA ASN A 81 -17.22 13.05 -3.88
C ASN A 81 -16.30 12.38 -4.91
N CYS A 82 -15.15 12.98 -5.23
CA CYS A 82 -14.18 12.40 -6.14
C CYS A 82 -13.85 10.96 -5.68
N PRO A 83 -13.99 9.95 -6.56
CA PRO A 83 -13.82 8.56 -6.16
C PRO A 83 -12.39 8.24 -5.72
N ILE A 84 -11.39 8.98 -6.19
CA ILE A 84 -9.99 8.82 -5.73
C ILE A 84 -9.81 9.47 -4.35
N ARG A 85 -10.41 10.64 -4.13
CA ARG A 85 -10.42 11.33 -2.83
C ARG A 85 -11.01 10.45 -1.73
N LEU A 86 -12.17 9.82 -1.99
CA LEU A 86 -12.85 8.92 -1.05
C LEU A 86 -11.98 7.70 -0.66
N GLN A 87 -11.11 7.26 -1.57
CA GLN A 87 -10.24 6.13 -1.32
C GLN A 87 -9.01 6.48 -0.49
N MET A 88 -8.61 7.77 -0.44
CA MET A 88 -7.30 8.20 0.07
C MET A 88 -7.38 9.16 1.26
N ILE A 89 -8.34 10.08 1.28
CA ILE A 89 -8.46 11.09 2.33
C ILE A 89 -9.28 10.51 3.49
N PRO A 90 -8.69 10.39 4.70
CA PRO A 90 -9.41 9.89 5.87
C PRO A 90 -10.62 10.75 6.22
N ARG A 91 -11.67 10.12 6.76
CA ARG A 91 -12.91 10.78 7.19
C ARG A 91 -13.28 10.41 8.62
N SER A 92 -14.10 11.23 9.28
CA SER A 92 -14.48 11.01 10.68
C SER A 92 -15.28 9.73 10.88
N GLY A 93 -15.96 9.23 9.83
CA GLY A 93 -16.62 7.92 9.87
C GLY A 93 -15.67 6.77 10.25
N GLU A 94 -14.37 6.88 9.96
CA GLU A 94 -13.41 5.85 10.32
C GLU A 94 -13.12 5.75 11.82
N THR A 95 -13.46 6.79 12.59
CA THR A 95 -13.33 6.79 14.05
C THR A 95 -14.48 6.04 14.73
N GLN A 96 -15.54 5.74 13.97
CA GLN A 96 -16.70 5.01 14.46
C GLN A 96 -16.42 3.52 14.29
N LEU A 97 -16.67 2.76 15.36
CA LEU A 97 -16.58 1.30 15.35
C LEU A 97 -17.99 0.75 15.54
N HIS A 98 -18.42 -0.11 14.63
CA HIS A 98 -19.66 -0.87 14.76
C HIS A 98 -19.44 -2.18 15.53
N ALA A 99 -20.51 -2.70 16.13
CA ALA A 99 -20.44 -3.91 16.95
C ALA A 99 -20.05 -5.16 16.14
N GLU A 100 -20.34 -5.14 14.84
CA GLU A 100 -20.05 -6.19 13.87
C GLU A 100 -18.62 -6.08 13.30
N GLU A 101 -17.88 -5.02 13.59
CA GLU A 101 -16.51 -4.88 13.12
C GLU A 101 -15.57 -5.86 13.83
N MET A 102 -14.67 -6.43 13.04
CA MET A 102 -13.62 -7.33 13.50
C MET A 102 -12.27 -6.78 13.08
N LEU A 103 -11.29 -6.80 14.00
CA LEU A 103 -9.94 -6.36 13.71
C LEU A 103 -9.32 -7.21 12.58
N ASP A 104 -9.49 -8.53 12.65
CA ASP A 104 -9.11 -9.49 11.61
C ASP A 104 -10.37 -10.14 11.01
N SER A 105 -11.10 -9.35 10.20
CA SER A 105 -12.32 -9.81 9.51
C SER A 105 -12.10 -10.97 8.54
N LEU A 106 -10.86 -11.23 8.14
CA LEU A 106 -10.52 -12.32 7.23
C LEU A 106 -10.02 -13.57 7.94
N GLY A 107 -9.78 -13.52 9.26
CA GLY A 107 -9.22 -14.64 10.03
C GLY A 107 -7.83 -15.05 9.55
N GLU A 108 -7.01 -14.09 9.13
CA GLU A 108 -5.64 -14.33 8.68
C GLU A 108 -4.75 -14.87 9.81
N ASP A 109 -4.90 -14.33 11.01
CA ASP A 109 -4.03 -14.66 12.16
C ASP A 109 -4.30 -16.10 12.66
N GLU A 110 -5.57 -16.54 12.67
CA GLU A 110 -5.96 -17.91 13.04
C GLU A 110 -5.40 -18.96 12.07
N HIS A 111 -5.22 -18.59 10.81
CA HIS A 111 -4.69 -19.47 9.77
C HIS A 111 -3.18 -19.24 9.51
N SER A 112 -2.45 -18.66 10.46
CA SER A 112 -1.03 -18.32 10.31
C SER A 112 -0.12 -19.37 10.98
N PRO A 113 0.30 -20.46 10.29
CA PRO A 113 1.16 -21.49 10.89
C PRO A 113 2.55 -20.98 11.28
N VAL A 114 3.03 -19.92 10.61
CA VAL A 114 4.23 -19.17 10.98
C VAL A 114 3.97 -17.67 10.76
N PRO A 115 4.67 -16.77 11.47
CA PRO A 115 4.54 -15.33 11.28
C PRO A 115 4.66 -14.91 9.81
N GLY A 116 3.68 -14.13 9.34
CA GLY A 116 3.67 -13.58 7.99
C GLY A 116 3.26 -14.56 6.89
N LEU A 117 2.85 -15.80 7.22
CA LEU A 117 2.35 -16.75 6.24
C LEU A 117 0.97 -17.25 6.65
N VAL A 118 -0.03 -17.04 5.81
CA VAL A 118 -1.40 -17.51 6.02
C VAL A 118 -1.66 -18.72 5.11
N HIS A 119 -2.00 -19.86 5.70
CA HIS A 119 -2.31 -21.11 5.00
C HIS A 119 -3.74 -21.55 5.32
N ARG A 120 -4.71 -20.88 4.67
CA ARG A 120 -6.15 -21.14 4.85
C ARG A 120 -6.68 -22.23 3.93
N TYR A 121 -6.13 -22.32 2.72
CA TYR A 121 -6.65 -23.18 1.66
C TYR A 121 -5.69 -24.34 1.41
N PRO A 122 -6.20 -25.51 0.99
CA PRO A 122 -5.38 -26.74 0.94
C PRO A 122 -4.12 -26.67 0.06
N ASP A 123 -4.11 -25.84 -0.98
CA ASP A 123 -3.10 -25.88 -2.03
C ASP A 123 -2.34 -24.55 -2.24
N ARG A 124 -2.60 -23.56 -1.39
CA ARG A 124 -2.06 -22.20 -1.59
C ARG A 124 -1.88 -21.42 -0.31
N VAL A 125 -0.87 -20.57 -0.32
CA VAL A 125 -0.48 -19.71 0.80
C VAL A 125 -0.46 -18.24 0.41
N LEU A 126 -0.79 -17.40 1.38
CA LEU A 126 -0.60 -15.95 1.32
C LEU A 126 0.63 -15.60 2.15
N PHE A 127 1.64 -15.02 1.50
CA PHE A 127 2.91 -14.66 2.12
C PHE A 127 3.00 -13.13 2.26
N LEU A 128 2.82 -12.63 3.48
CA LEU A 128 2.91 -11.22 3.82
C LEU A 128 4.39 -10.84 3.95
N VAL A 129 4.90 -10.09 2.98
CA VAL A 129 6.34 -9.77 2.88
C VAL A 129 6.67 -8.32 3.24
N THR A 130 5.68 -7.50 3.56
CA THR A 130 5.84 -6.12 4.01
C THR A 130 4.57 -5.59 4.67
N ASP A 131 4.69 -4.58 5.53
CA ASP A 131 3.63 -3.76 6.14
C ASP A 131 3.44 -2.40 5.43
N ARG A 132 4.23 -2.11 4.38
CA ARG A 132 4.25 -0.80 3.73
C ARG A 132 3.50 -0.80 2.41
N CYS A 133 2.79 0.30 2.14
CA CYS A 133 2.16 0.61 0.86
C CYS A 133 2.64 1.98 0.35
N ALA A 134 2.53 2.22 -0.96
CA ALA A 134 2.87 3.52 -1.56
C ALA A 134 1.85 4.56 -1.12
N ALA A 135 0.57 4.18 -1.11
CA ALA A 135 -0.51 4.91 -0.48
C ALA A 135 -1.39 3.98 0.36
N TYR A 136 -1.99 4.49 1.42
CA TYR A 136 -2.89 3.70 2.29
C TYR A 136 -4.35 3.91 1.90
N CYS A 137 -4.97 2.84 1.39
CA CYS A 137 -6.38 2.85 1.02
C CYS A 137 -7.25 2.96 2.28
N ARG A 138 -8.24 3.85 2.29
CA ARG A 138 -9.15 4.02 3.44
C ARG A 138 -10.04 2.82 3.74
N TYR A 139 -10.11 1.87 2.82
CA TYR A 139 -10.83 0.60 2.89
C TYR A 139 -9.88 -0.61 2.99
N CYS A 140 -8.67 -0.42 3.50
CA CYS A 140 -7.71 -1.50 3.65
C CYS A 140 -8.20 -2.55 4.66
N THR A 141 -8.45 -3.78 4.20
CA THR A 141 -8.82 -4.93 5.06
C THR A 141 -7.69 -5.34 6.02
N ARG A 142 -6.47 -4.84 5.79
CA ARG A 142 -5.28 -5.07 6.62
C ARG A 142 -4.82 -3.81 7.36
N SER A 143 -5.73 -2.87 7.64
CA SER A 143 -5.42 -1.63 8.37
C SER A 143 -4.77 -1.87 9.73
N ARG A 144 -5.05 -3.02 10.38
CA ARG A 144 -4.37 -3.49 11.60
C ARG A 144 -2.88 -3.78 11.41
N LEU A 145 -2.46 -4.24 10.22
CA LEU A 145 -1.11 -4.73 9.93
C LEU A 145 -0.22 -3.66 9.31
N VAL A 146 -0.80 -2.84 8.43
CA VAL A 146 -0.04 -1.89 7.61
C VAL A 146 0.11 -0.54 8.30
N SER A 147 1.03 0.29 7.81
CA SER A 147 1.29 1.66 8.27
C SER A 147 1.91 1.84 9.66
N ASN A 148 1.87 0.80 10.51
CA ASN A 148 2.27 0.84 11.92
C ASN A 148 1.52 1.88 12.78
N ALA A 149 0.36 2.37 12.33
CA ALA A 149 -0.47 3.28 13.13
C ALA A 149 -1.01 2.64 14.42
N GLN A 150 -1.16 1.32 14.46
CA GLN A 150 -1.68 0.55 15.59
C GLN A 150 -0.58 -0.26 16.32
N ASP A 151 0.70 0.04 16.09
CA ASP A 151 1.85 -0.62 16.73
C ASP A 151 1.85 -2.16 16.65
N TYR A 152 1.24 -2.75 15.60
CA TYR A 152 1.24 -4.21 15.38
C TYR A 152 2.65 -4.78 15.21
N ASN A 153 3.63 -3.93 14.88
CA ASN A 153 5.06 -4.26 14.82
C ASN A 153 5.35 -5.45 13.88
N PHE A 154 4.71 -5.47 12.70
CA PHE A 154 4.89 -6.53 11.72
C PHE A 154 6.31 -6.52 11.15
N HIS A 155 7.06 -7.59 11.39
CA HIS A 155 8.41 -7.80 10.85
C HIS A 155 8.43 -9.12 10.08
N PRO A 156 8.44 -9.10 8.74
CA PRO A 156 8.36 -10.32 7.98
C PRO A 156 9.67 -11.12 8.09
N GLU A 157 9.58 -12.33 8.61
CA GLU A 157 10.67 -13.30 8.68
C GLU A 157 10.64 -14.22 7.44
N PHE A 158 11.20 -13.73 6.33
CA PHE A 158 11.10 -14.42 5.03
C PHE A 158 11.54 -15.87 5.07
N GLU A 159 12.64 -16.16 5.77
CA GLU A 159 13.20 -17.50 5.83
C GLU A 159 12.30 -18.51 6.55
N GLN A 160 11.50 -18.07 7.51
CA GLN A 160 10.56 -18.95 8.21
C GLN A 160 9.39 -19.33 7.29
N GLY A 161 8.82 -18.36 6.57
CA GLY A 161 7.78 -18.62 5.57
C GLY A 161 8.29 -19.51 4.43
N LEU A 162 9.49 -19.25 3.91
CA LEU A 162 10.10 -20.07 2.85
C LEU A 162 10.33 -21.52 3.28
N ARG A 163 10.86 -21.74 4.50
CA ARG A 163 11.03 -23.10 5.05
C ARG A 163 9.70 -23.82 5.24
N TYR A 164 8.67 -23.11 5.67
CA TYR A 164 7.33 -23.68 5.77
C TYR A 164 6.86 -24.15 4.39
N ILE A 165 6.89 -23.29 3.37
CA ILE A 165 6.45 -23.65 2.01
C ILE A 165 7.23 -24.84 1.46
N GLU A 166 8.55 -24.90 1.70
CA GLU A 166 9.40 -26.01 1.28
C GLU A 166 9.03 -27.34 1.95
N ALA A 167 8.58 -27.31 3.21
CA ALA A 167 8.19 -28.49 3.97
C ALA A 167 6.75 -28.97 3.71
N HIS A 168 5.95 -28.24 2.93
CA HIS A 168 4.52 -28.51 2.69
C HIS A 168 4.25 -28.69 1.18
N PRO A 169 4.41 -29.93 0.65
CA PRO A 169 4.32 -30.23 -0.79
C PRO A 169 2.96 -29.92 -1.44
N GLU A 170 1.89 -29.81 -0.65
CA GLU A 170 0.57 -29.43 -1.10
C GLU A 170 0.49 -27.95 -1.55
N SER A 171 1.37 -27.09 -1.03
CA SER A 171 1.41 -25.64 -1.33
C SER A 171 2.00 -25.36 -2.70
N ARG A 172 1.19 -25.43 -3.75
CA ARG A 172 1.60 -25.19 -5.15
C ARG A 172 1.47 -23.74 -5.62
N ASP A 173 0.66 -22.92 -4.96
CA ASP A 173 0.43 -21.51 -5.30
C ASP A 173 0.81 -20.58 -4.13
N VAL A 174 1.75 -19.67 -4.38
CA VAL A 174 2.27 -18.72 -3.39
C VAL A 174 1.94 -17.30 -3.84
N LEU A 175 1.11 -16.60 -3.06
CA LEU A 175 0.80 -15.19 -3.27
C LEU A 175 1.64 -14.30 -2.36
N LEU A 176 2.60 -13.57 -2.93
CA LEU A 176 3.31 -12.48 -2.26
C LEU A 176 2.36 -11.29 -2.09
N SER A 177 2.22 -10.81 -0.86
CA SER A 177 1.29 -9.73 -0.47
C SER A 177 1.78 -9.02 0.81
N GLY A 178 0.87 -8.47 1.61
CA GLY A 178 1.15 -7.67 2.80
C GLY A 178 0.50 -6.31 2.68
N GLY A 179 1.30 -5.26 2.82
CA GLY A 179 1.02 -3.96 2.26
C GLY A 179 1.11 -4.00 0.74
N ASP A 180 2.31 -3.78 0.19
CA ASP A 180 2.56 -3.93 -1.23
C ASP A 180 3.97 -4.48 -1.53
N PRO A 181 4.10 -5.75 -1.99
CA PRO A 181 5.39 -6.41 -2.21
C PRO A 181 6.31 -5.68 -3.19
N LEU A 182 5.75 -4.94 -4.16
CA LEU A 182 6.56 -4.23 -5.16
C LEU A 182 7.28 -3.01 -4.57
N LEU A 183 7.06 -2.68 -3.29
CA LEU A 183 7.91 -1.71 -2.57
C LEU A 183 9.20 -2.29 -2.01
N LEU A 184 9.34 -3.62 -1.98
CA LEU A 184 10.61 -4.23 -1.66
C LEU A 184 11.66 -3.82 -2.71
N SER A 185 12.92 -3.77 -2.30
CA SER A 185 14.02 -3.59 -3.25
C SER A 185 14.09 -4.75 -4.23
N ASP A 186 14.59 -4.51 -5.44
CA ASP A 186 14.73 -5.56 -6.46
C ASP A 186 15.50 -6.77 -5.92
N LYS A 187 16.55 -6.55 -5.13
CA LYS A 187 17.29 -7.62 -4.46
C LYS A 187 16.43 -8.49 -3.54
N LYS A 188 15.50 -7.91 -2.79
CA LYS A 188 14.60 -8.64 -1.90
C LYS A 188 13.53 -9.41 -2.68
N ILE A 189 13.00 -8.79 -3.74
CA ILE A 189 12.05 -9.46 -4.65
C ILE A 189 12.75 -10.65 -5.31
N GLU A 190 13.93 -10.44 -5.88
CA GLU A 190 14.74 -11.48 -6.51
C GLU A 190 15.04 -12.62 -5.54
N HIS A 191 15.46 -12.32 -4.30
CA HIS A 191 15.67 -13.34 -3.27
C HIS A 191 14.43 -14.21 -3.03
N LEU A 192 13.26 -13.58 -2.85
CA LEU A 192 12.00 -14.29 -2.62
C LEU A 192 11.61 -15.14 -3.83
N LEU A 193 11.66 -14.57 -5.03
CA LEU A 193 11.29 -15.26 -6.27
C LEU A 193 12.23 -16.43 -6.57
N SER A 194 13.55 -16.21 -6.50
CA SER A 194 14.54 -17.27 -6.71
C SER A 194 14.38 -18.41 -5.70
N ARG A 195 14.12 -18.10 -4.43
CA ARG A 195 13.90 -19.12 -3.40
C ARG A 195 12.63 -19.92 -3.62
N LEU A 196 11.52 -19.26 -3.95
CA LEU A 196 10.26 -19.94 -4.25
C LEU A 196 10.36 -20.78 -5.52
N ARG A 197 11.04 -20.29 -6.57
CA ARG A 197 11.27 -21.04 -7.82
C ARG A 197 12.11 -22.29 -7.63
N ALA A 198 12.98 -22.34 -6.62
CA ALA A 198 13.79 -23.52 -6.31
C ALA A 198 12.97 -24.66 -5.67
N ILE A 199 11.78 -24.37 -5.12
CA ILE A 199 10.91 -25.34 -4.48
C ILE A 199 10.11 -26.08 -5.55
N LYS A 200 10.38 -27.38 -5.74
CA LYS A 200 9.90 -28.17 -6.89
C LYS A 200 8.37 -28.23 -7.04
N HIS A 201 7.63 -28.22 -5.93
CA HIS A 201 6.16 -28.30 -5.94
C HIS A 201 5.47 -26.94 -6.07
N VAL A 202 6.22 -25.82 -6.02
CA VAL A 202 5.66 -24.48 -6.23
C VAL A 202 5.52 -24.24 -7.74
N GLU A 203 4.28 -24.17 -8.19
CA GLU A 203 3.93 -24.00 -9.60
C GLU A 203 3.62 -22.55 -9.95
N PHE A 204 2.92 -21.85 -9.05
CA PHE A 204 2.50 -20.47 -9.24
C PHE A 204 3.12 -19.57 -8.17
N ILE A 205 3.71 -18.47 -8.63
CA ILE A 205 4.11 -17.36 -7.78
C ILE A 205 3.36 -16.14 -8.29
N ARG A 206 2.54 -15.55 -7.43
CA ARG A 206 1.70 -14.40 -7.74
C ARG A 206 2.11 -13.22 -6.86
N ILE A 207 1.95 -12.01 -7.37
CA ILE A 207 2.22 -10.79 -6.62
C ILE A 207 0.93 -9.95 -6.61
N GLY A 208 0.42 -9.68 -5.41
CA GLY A 208 -0.70 -8.75 -5.22
C GLY A 208 -0.16 -7.35 -5.01
N SER A 209 -0.35 -6.44 -5.97
CA SER A 209 0.20 -5.09 -5.91
C SER A 209 -0.75 -4.03 -6.47
N ARG A 210 -0.74 -2.85 -5.85
CA ARG A 210 -1.32 -1.61 -6.37
C ARG A 210 -0.29 -0.65 -6.94
N ILE A 211 1.00 -0.98 -6.89
CA ILE A 211 2.07 -0.14 -7.43
C ILE A 211 1.82 0.34 -8.86
N PRO A 212 1.31 -0.47 -9.81
CA PRO A 212 1.01 0.03 -11.15
C PRO A 212 0.03 1.22 -11.18
N VAL A 213 -0.78 1.38 -10.14
CA VAL A 213 -1.76 2.48 -10.00
C VAL A 213 -1.24 3.58 -9.08
N PHE A 214 -0.63 3.25 -7.94
CA PHE A 214 -0.21 4.25 -6.94
C PHE A 214 1.19 4.83 -7.17
N LEU A 215 2.05 4.10 -7.86
CA LEU A 215 3.45 4.44 -8.06
C LEU A 215 3.96 3.76 -9.34
N PRO A 216 3.43 4.09 -10.53
CA PRO A 216 3.82 3.43 -11.77
C PRO A 216 5.32 3.53 -12.06
N GLN A 217 5.99 4.58 -11.55
CA GLN A 217 7.45 4.78 -11.64
C GLN A 217 8.28 3.63 -11.08
N ARG A 218 7.71 2.78 -10.21
CA ARG A 218 8.39 1.62 -9.62
C ARG A 218 8.48 0.44 -10.59
N ILE A 219 7.70 0.45 -11.68
CA ILE A 219 7.76 -0.55 -12.74
C ILE A 219 8.86 -0.15 -13.72
N THR A 220 10.08 -0.62 -13.46
CA THR A 220 11.26 -0.30 -14.27
C THR A 220 11.71 -1.51 -15.10
N PRO A 221 12.51 -1.30 -16.17
CA PRO A 221 13.08 -2.41 -16.94
C PRO A 221 13.88 -3.42 -16.10
N GLU A 222 14.50 -2.97 -15.01
CA GLU A 222 15.28 -3.84 -14.11
C GLU A 222 14.39 -4.72 -13.21
N LEU A 223 13.14 -4.31 -12.95
CA LEU A 223 12.18 -5.10 -12.19
C LEU A 223 11.52 -6.20 -13.05
N CYS A 224 11.41 -6.00 -14.36
CA CYS A 224 10.72 -6.87 -15.30
C CYS A 224 11.65 -7.91 -15.95
#